data_AF-A0A3C0IP88-F1
#
_entry.id   AF-A0A3C0IP88-F1
#
_cell.length_a   1.000
_cell.length_b   1.000
_cell.length_c   1.000
_cell.angle_alpha   90.00
_cell.angle_beta   90.00
_cell.angle_gamma   90.00
#
_symmetry.space_group_name_H-M   'P 1'
#
loop_
_entity.id
_entity.type
_entity.pdbx_description
1 polymer ?
#
loop_
_entity_poly.entity_id
_entity_poly.type
_entity_poly.pdbx_seq_one_letter_code
_entity_poly.pdbx_strand_id
1 'polypeptide(L)'
;QSAFWHQFAMTTHSPVGLAPEKFGVHKAADVAIAFADNDVQHIDPSGADHDSFGYGLKKSLLNYMHGIGFDQPLHTWFDGLKVPKTTVTPTYIQDCLLNDAVPVFKPNAKVVFIGNMPTATIFTKSKKGNTWEMMELQFHTMREVVSVQLTKEEGEWLITQLPQWSIYVSEQLTTLQQVKESYEAFRLHDFELFWDKKPMSTLHRVGVLRL
;
A
#
# COMPACT_ATOMS: atom_id res chain seq x y z
N GLN A 1 -23.04 -9.82 6.96
CA GLN A 1 -22.67 -8.46 6.52
C GLN A 1 -23.85 -7.92 5.73
N SER A 2 -24.28 -6.67 5.93
CA SER A 2 -25.43 -6.08 5.21
C SER A 2 -24.94 -5.05 4.20
N ALA A 3 -25.28 -5.24 2.93
CA ALA A 3 -25.00 -4.32 1.85
C ALA A 3 -26.31 -4.00 1.14
N PHE A 4 -26.53 -2.71 0.85
CA PHE A 4 -27.74 -2.22 0.18
C PHE A 4 -27.34 -1.35 -0.99
N TRP A 5 -28.00 -1.55 -2.12
CA TRP A 5 -27.87 -0.66 -3.25
C TRP A 5 -28.77 0.57 -3.05
N HIS A 6 -28.19 1.75 -3.21
CA HIS A 6 -28.89 3.02 -3.25
C HIS A 6 -28.53 3.71 -4.55
N GLN A 7 -29.54 4.22 -5.25
CA GLN A 7 -29.32 5.13 -6.37
C GLN A 7 -28.68 6.41 -5.85
N PHE A 8 -27.78 6.98 -6.64
CA PHE A 8 -27.18 8.25 -6.30
C PHE A 8 -28.26 9.34 -6.34
N ALA A 9 -28.40 10.05 -5.22
CA ALA A 9 -29.27 11.20 -5.04
C ALA A 9 -28.41 12.45 -4.83
N MET A 10 -28.72 13.54 -5.55
CA MET A 10 -28.01 14.80 -5.39
C MET A 10 -28.56 15.56 -4.17
N THR A 11 -27.68 16.12 -3.34
CA THR A 11 -28.10 16.95 -2.19
C THR A 11 -27.55 18.37 -2.34
N THR A 12 -28.33 19.38 -1.95
CA THR A 12 -28.02 20.82 -2.15
C THR A 12 -26.64 21.25 -1.72
N HIS A 13 -26.22 20.77 -0.54
CA HIS A 13 -25.03 21.25 0.15
C HIS A 13 -23.80 20.39 -0.13
N SER A 14 -23.97 19.25 -0.82
CA SER A 14 -22.84 18.44 -1.24
C SER A 14 -22.05 19.14 -2.35
N PRO A 15 -20.75 18.82 -2.53
CA PRO A 15 -19.96 19.35 -3.65
C PRO A 15 -20.63 19.15 -5.02
N VAL A 16 -21.36 18.04 -5.20
CA VAL A 16 -22.11 17.72 -6.42
C VAL A 16 -23.41 18.52 -6.55
N GLY A 17 -24.08 18.91 -5.47
CA GLY A 17 -25.21 19.85 -5.53
C GLY A 17 -24.82 21.31 -5.73
N LEU A 18 -23.62 21.70 -5.26
CA LEU A 18 -23.08 23.05 -5.43
C LEU A 18 -22.48 23.30 -6.81
N ALA A 19 -21.85 22.28 -7.41
CA ALA A 19 -21.17 22.35 -8.71
C ALA A 19 -21.38 21.05 -9.53
N PRO A 20 -22.62 20.73 -9.93
CA PRO A 20 -22.97 19.47 -10.59
C PRO A 20 -22.22 19.23 -11.90
N GLU A 21 -21.87 20.30 -12.62
CA GLU A 21 -21.12 20.25 -13.87
C GLU A 21 -19.72 19.64 -13.70
N LYS A 22 -19.07 19.80 -12.54
CA LYS A 22 -17.77 19.18 -12.24
C LYS A 22 -17.83 17.66 -12.15
N PHE A 23 -19.04 17.13 -11.93
CA PHE A 23 -19.30 15.70 -11.81
C PHE A 23 -20.05 15.16 -13.04
N GLY A 24 -20.19 15.97 -14.10
CA GLY A 24 -20.80 15.56 -15.36
C GLY A 24 -22.31 15.35 -15.28
N VAL A 25 -23.01 15.99 -14.33
CA VAL A 25 -24.47 15.92 -14.19
C VAL A 25 -25.09 17.31 -14.20
N HIS A 26 -26.40 17.41 -14.45
CA HIS A 26 -27.16 18.65 -14.36
C HIS A 26 -28.33 18.50 -13.38
N LYS A 27 -28.79 19.61 -12.80
CA LYS A 27 -30.03 19.61 -12.02
C LYS A 27 -31.21 19.46 -13.00
N ALA A 28 -32.17 18.60 -12.68
CA ALA A 28 -33.35 18.43 -13.51
C ALA A 28 -34.27 19.66 -13.50
N ALA A 29 -34.20 20.47 -12.43
CA ALA A 29 -34.89 21.74 -12.33
C ALA A 29 -34.11 22.75 -11.46
N ASP A 30 -34.21 24.04 -11.78
CA ASP A 30 -33.72 25.16 -10.95
C ASP A 30 -34.69 25.43 -9.79
N VAL A 31 -35.04 24.39 -9.03
CA VAL A 31 -35.82 24.56 -7.80
C VAL A 31 -34.88 25.04 -6.70
N ALA A 32 -35.31 26.04 -5.94
CA ALA A 32 -34.63 26.42 -4.71
C ALA A 32 -34.70 25.23 -3.74
N ILE A 33 -33.63 24.45 -3.69
CA ILE A 33 -33.59 23.22 -2.91
C ILE A 33 -33.58 23.61 -1.43
N ALA A 34 -34.64 23.26 -0.70
CA ALA A 34 -34.76 23.54 0.72
C ALA A 34 -33.77 22.69 1.54
N PHE A 35 -33.40 23.15 2.73
CA PHE A 35 -32.43 22.49 3.62
C PHE A 35 -32.75 21.01 3.94
N ALA A 36 -34.00 20.57 3.78
CA ALA A 36 -34.45 19.20 4.06
C ALA A 36 -34.68 18.34 2.80
N ASP A 37 -34.32 18.83 1.62
CA ASP A 37 -34.50 18.11 0.37
C ASP A 37 -33.22 17.33 0.02
N ASN A 38 -33.23 16.06 0.41
CA ASN A 38 -32.10 15.13 0.31
C ASN A 38 -32.08 14.32 -0.98
N ASP A 39 -33.06 14.50 -1.88
CA ASP A 39 -33.17 13.74 -3.11
C ASP A 39 -33.55 14.63 -4.28
N VAL A 40 -32.54 15.28 -4.85
CA VAL A 40 -32.72 16.13 -6.02
C VAL A 40 -32.49 15.30 -7.28
N GLN A 41 -33.52 15.28 -8.13
CA GLN A 41 -33.42 14.66 -9.44
C GLN A 41 -32.35 15.36 -10.27
N HIS A 42 -31.48 14.57 -10.87
CA HIS A 42 -30.42 15.04 -11.76
C HIS A 42 -30.57 14.41 -13.14
N ILE A 43 -29.99 15.08 -14.14
CA ILE A 43 -29.90 14.62 -15.51
C ILE A 43 -28.45 14.20 -15.74
N ASP A 44 -28.26 12.96 -16.18
CA ASP A 44 -27.00 12.45 -16.69
C ASP A 44 -26.94 12.68 -18.22
N PRO A 45 -26.09 13.60 -18.72
CA PRO A 45 -25.93 13.89 -20.14
C PRO A 45 -25.39 12.70 -20.95
N SER A 46 -24.81 11.69 -20.30
CA SER A 46 -24.38 10.45 -20.97
C SER A 46 -25.55 9.59 -21.42
N GLY A 47 -26.78 9.89 -20.96
CA GLY A 47 -28.02 9.23 -21.38
C GLY A 47 -28.25 7.88 -20.72
N ALA A 48 -27.56 7.58 -19.62
CA ALA A 48 -27.78 6.37 -18.86
C ALA A 48 -29.17 6.37 -18.19
N ASP A 49 -29.96 5.32 -18.43
CA ASP A 49 -31.18 5.04 -17.67
C ASP A 49 -30.79 4.33 -16.36
N HIS A 50 -30.51 5.11 -15.32
CA HIS A 50 -30.05 4.58 -14.03
C HIS A 50 -31.04 3.60 -13.37
N ASP A 51 -32.35 3.82 -13.58
CA ASP A 51 -33.41 2.99 -12.99
C ASP A 51 -33.37 1.57 -13.56
N SER A 52 -33.02 1.43 -14.84
CA SER A 52 -32.89 0.13 -15.52
C SER A 52 -31.88 -0.81 -14.86
N PHE A 53 -30.86 -0.30 -14.17
CA PHE A 53 -29.83 -1.09 -13.50
C PHE A 53 -30.21 -1.53 -12.08
N GLY A 54 -31.17 -0.85 -11.45
CA GLY A 54 -31.46 -0.98 -10.02
C GLY A 54 -31.87 -2.40 -9.61
N TYR A 55 -32.68 -3.08 -10.43
CA TYR A 55 -33.08 -4.46 -10.16
C TYR A 55 -31.88 -5.42 -10.17
N GLY A 56 -31.04 -5.34 -11.20
CA GLY A 56 -29.87 -6.21 -11.34
C GLY A 56 -28.83 -5.99 -10.25
N LEU A 57 -28.64 -4.73 -9.82
CA LEU A 57 -27.74 -4.39 -8.71
C LEU A 57 -28.26 -4.93 -7.37
N LYS A 58 -29.56 -4.78 -7.09
CA LYS A 58 -30.17 -5.35 -5.87
C LYS A 58 -30.09 -6.89 -5.86
N LYS A 59 -30.43 -7.53 -6.98
CA LYS A 59 -30.42 -8.99 -7.14
C LYS A 59 -29.00 -9.56 -7.00
N SER A 60 -28.02 -9.01 -7.71
CA SER A 60 -26.64 -9.48 -7.66
C SER A 60 -26.00 -9.25 -6.28
N LEU A 61 -26.26 -8.11 -5.64
CA LEU A 61 -25.76 -7.82 -4.30
C LEU A 61 -26.34 -8.77 -3.24
N LEU A 62 -27.65 -9.07 -3.32
CA LEU A 62 -28.28 -10.06 -2.44
C LEU A 62 -27.60 -11.43 -2.57
N ASN A 63 -27.40 -11.91 -3.79
CA ASN A 63 -26.77 -13.20 -4.03
C ASN A 63 -25.29 -13.22 -3.58
N TYR A 64 -24.55 -12.14 -3.83
CA TYR A 64 -23.19 -11.96 -3.32
C TYR A 64 -23.13 -12.08 -1.80
N MET A 65 -24.04 -11.42 -1.06
CA MET A 65 -24.09 -11.51 0.41
C MET A 65 -24.36 -12.92 0.93
N HIS A 66 -25.06 -13.76 0.15
CA HIS A 66 -25.34 -15.15 0.48
C HIS A 66 -24.28 -16.13 -0.07
N GLY A 67 -23.24 -15.63 -0.76
CA GLY A 67 -22.21 -16.45 -1.36
C GLY A 67 -22.69 -17.27 -2.56
N ILE A 68 -23.72 -16.80 -3.27
CA ILE A 68 -24.37 -17.51 -4.38
C ILE A 68 -24.04 -16.84 -5.71
N GLY A 69 -23.83 -17.63 -6.76
CA GLY A 69 -23.81 -17.16 -8.14
C GLY A 69 -22.51 -16.48 -8.60
N PHE A 70 -21.38 -16.77 -7.95
CA PHE A 70 -20.06 -16.27 -8.38
C PHE A 70 -19.61 -16.81 -9.74
N ASP A 71 -20.13 -17.97 -10.12
CA ASP A 71 -19.93 -18.64 -11.40
C ASP A 71 -20.88 -18.14 -12.50
N GLN A 72 -21.91 -17.37 -12.14
CA GLN A 72 -22.88 -16.87 -13.09
C GLN A 72 -22.29 -15.72 -13.91
N PRO A 73 -22.43 -15.73 -15.25
CA PRO A 73 -21.99 -14.63 -16.09
C PRO A 73 -22.67 -13.31 -15.71
N LEU A 74 -21.94 -12.18 -15.75
CA LEU A 74 -22.44 -10.87 -15.31
C LEU A 74 -23.77 -10.46 -15.96
N HIS A 75 -23.99 -10.79 -17.23
CA HIS A 75 -25.22 -10.45 -17.96
C HIS A 75 -26.48 -11.11 -17.39
N THR A 76 -26.37 -12.22 -16.64
CA THR A 76 -27.51 -12.91 -16.02
C THR A 76 -28.17 -12.10 -14.90
N TRP A 77 -27.46 -11.12 -14.36
CA TRP A 77 -27.98 -10.21 -13.34
C TRP A 77 -28.77 -9.05 -13.92
N PHE A 78 -28.56 -8.70 -15.20
CA PHE A 78 -29.07 -7.49 -15.81
C PHE A 78 -29.97 -7.82 -17.00
N ASP A 79 -31.17 -8.34 -16.71
CA ASP A 79 -32.14 -8.87 -17.67
C ASP A 79 -32.32 -7.96 -18.91
N GLY A 80 -31.81 -8.39 -20.07
CA GLY A 80 -31.95 -7.68 -21.34
C GLY A 80 -30.97 -6.52 -21.58
N LEU A 81 -30.13 -6.15 -20.61
CA LEU A 81 -29.10 -5.11 -20.77
C LEU A 81 -27.82 -5.69 -21.37
N LYS A 82 -27.24 -4.97 -22.34
CA LYS A 82 -25.97 -5.35 -22.96
C LYS A 82 -24.82 -5.04 -22.00
N VAL A 83 -24.14 -6.08 -21.54
CA VAL A 83 -22.97 -5.96 -20.66
C VAL A 83 -21.67 -5.98 -21.49
N PRO A 84 -20.68 -5.10 -21.19
CA PRO A 84 -19.36 -5.14 -21.81
C PRO A 84 -18.66 -6.50 -21.60
N LYS A 85 -17.80 -6.89 -22.54
CA LYS A 85 -16.96 -8.09 -22.37
C LYS A 85 -15.91 -7.85 -21.29
N THR A 86 -15.63 -8.87 -20.49
CA THR A 86 -14.52 -8.86 -19.53
C THR A 86 -13.21 -8.59 -20.24
N THR A 87 -12.49 -7.55 -19.81
CA THR A 87 -11.20 -7.13 -20.39
C THR A 87 -9.99 -7.69 -19.63
N VAL A 88 -10.21 -8.26 -18.44
CA VAL A 88 -9.17 -8.84 -17.59
C VAL A 88 -9.08 -10.35 -17.78
N THR A 89 -7.87 -10.91 -17.59
CA THR A 89 -7.64 -12.36 -17.69
C THR A 89 -8.24 -13.09 -16.49
N PRO A 90 -8.64 -14.37 -16.61
CA PRO A 90 -9.12 -15.17 -15.48
C PRO A 90 -8.09 -15.31 -14.35
N THR A 91 -6.79 -15.20 -14.69
CA THR A 91 -5.67 -15.28 -13.75
C THR A 91 -5.29 -13.95 -13.15
N TYR A 92 -5.95 -12.84 -13.51
CA TYR A 92 -5.52 -11.48 -13.14
C TYR A 92 -5.20 -11.31 -11.65
N ILE A 93 -6.08 -11.77 -10.76
CA ILE A 93 -5.85 -11.67 -9.31
C ILE A 93 -4.65 -12.52 -8.89
N GLN A 94 -4.54 -13.74 -9.42
CA GLN A 94 -3.40 -14.61 -9.16
C GLN A 94 -2.10 -13.97 -9.64
N ASP A 95 -2.09 -13.38 -10.84
CA ASP A 95 -0.93 -12.70 -11.41
C ASP A 95 -0.54 -11.48 -10.57
N CYS A 96 -1.51 -10.73 -10.04
CA CYS A 96 -1.25 -9.62 -9.12
C CYS A 96 -0.68 -10.07 -7.77
N LEU A 97 -1.03 -11.27 -7.30
CA LEU A 97 -0.51 -11.83 -6.05
C LEU A 97 0.85 -12.49 -6.21
N LEU A 98 1.12 -13.08 -7.39
CA LEU A 98 2.38 -13.77 -7.69
C LEU A 98 3.47 -12.81 -8.14
N ASN A 99 3.12 -11.71 -8.80
CA ASN A 99 4.06 -10.65 -9.11
C ASN A 99 4.19 -9.78 -7.86
N ASP A 100 5.16 -10.11 -7.00
CA ASP A 100 5.62 -9.18 -5.97
C ASP A 100 5.86 -7.83 -6.64
N ALA A 101 5.14 -6.80 -6.19
CA ALA A 101 5.37 -5.45 -6.68
C ALA A 101 6.86 -5.14 -6.49
N VAL A 102 7.56 -4.82 -7.60
CA VAL A 102 8.97 -4.39 -7.53
C VAL A 102 9.06 -3.36 -6.42
N PRO A 103 9.93 -3.54 -5.40
CA PRO A 103 10.03 -2.62 -4.28
C PRO A 103 10.22 -1.21 -4.81
N VAL A 104 9.17 -0.39 -4.76
CA VAL A 104 9.28 0.99 -5.22
C VAL A 104 10.09 1.73 -4.16
N PHE A 105 11.24 2.26 -4.56
CA PHE A 105 12.03 3.15 -3.72
C PHE A 105 11.18 4.38 -3.41
N LYS A 106 10.78 4.54 -2.14
CA LYS A 106 9.99 5.70 -1.67
C LYS A 106 10.96 6.62 -0.91
N PRO A 107 11.54 7.65 -1.54
CA PRO A 107 12.59 8.47 -0.94
C PRO A 107 12.14 9.16 0.35
N ASN A 108 10.86 9.51 0.44
CA ASN A 108 10.27 10.21 1.58
C ASN A 108 9.82 9.29 2.73
N ALA A 109 9.89 7.96 2.55
CA ALA A 109 9.58 7.02 3.62
C ALA A 109 10.51 7.26 4.81
N LYS A 110 10.00 7.16 6.04
CA LYS A 110 10.81 7.37 7.24
C LYS A 110 11.40 6.06 7.72
N VAL A 111 12.66 6.10 8.14
CA VAL A 111 13.34 4.96 8.76
C VAL A 111 13.46 5.24 10.25
N VAL A 112 12.96 4.31 11.06
CA VAL A 112 12.88 4.46 12.52
C VAL A 112 13.38 3.20 13.19
N PHE A 113 14.13 3.34 14.27
CA PHE A 113 14.62 2.24 15.09
C PHE A 113 14.04 2.34 16.50
N ILE A 114 13.35 1.28 16.93
CA ILE A 114 12.73 1.17 18.26
C ILE A 114 13.34 0.05 19.11
N GLY A 115 14.39 -0.60 18.60
CA GLY A 115 15.05 -1.71 19.27
C GLY A 115 16.17 -1.28 20.20
N ASN A 116 16.80 -2.29 20.80
CA ASN A 116 18.03 -2.12 21.58
C ASN A 116 19.25 -2.13 20.66
N MET A 117 20.26 -1.31 20.99
CA MET A 117 21.50 -1.28 20.24
C MET A 117 22.19 -2.65 20.21
N PRO A 118 22.71 -3.09 19.06
CA PRO A 118 23.35 -4.39 18.95
C PRO A 118 24.74 -4.40 19.57
N THR A 119 25.22 -5.60 19.89
CA THR A 119 26.65 -5.84 20.12
C THR A 119 27.32 -6.18 18.79
N ALA A 120 28.48 -5.58 18.52
CA ALA A 120 29.22 -5.79 17.29
C ALA A 120 30.46 -6.66 17.52
N THR A 121 30.71 -7.63 16.64
CA THR A 121 31.91 -8.47 16.66
C THR A 121 32.46 -8.63 15.26
N ILE A 122 33.75 -8.34 15.07
CA ILE A 122 34.44 -8.53 13.78
C ILE A 122 35.03 -9.94 13.75
N PHE A 123 34.87 -10.64 12.63
CA PHE A 123 35.45 -11.97 12.41
C PHE A 123 35.93 -12.13 10.97
N THR A 124 36.89 -13.03 10.76
CA THR A 124 37.37 -13.38 9.41
C THR A 124 36.70 -14.66 8.95
N LYS A 125 36.11 -14.63 7.75
CA LYS A 125 35.57 -15.82 7.10
C LYS A 125 36.52 -16.25 5.99
N SER A 126 36.87 -17.53 5.95
CA SER A 126 37.75 -18.09 4.91
C SER A 126 37.00 -19.14 4.10
N LYS A 127 37.01 -19.06 2.77
CA LYS A 127 36.50 -20.12 1.89
C LYS A 127 37.26 -20.12 0.57
N LYS A 128 37.70 -21.31 0.14
CA LYS A 128 38.54 -21.53 -1.05
C LYS A 128 39.82 -20.66 -1.10
N GLY A 129 40.49 -20.49 0.04
CA GLY A 129 41.73 -19.69 0.14
C GLY A 129 41.54 -18.18 0.20
N ASN A 130 40.34 -17.67 -0.09
CA ASN A 130 40.00 -16.27 0.08
C ASN A 130 39.51 -16.00 1.50
N THR A 131 39.89 -14.84 2.05
CA THR A 131 39.47 -14.36 3.37
C THR A 131 38.74 -13.05 3.25
N TRP A 132 37.63 -12.91 3.98
CA TRP A 132 36.84 -11.68 4.07
C TRP A 132 36.68 -11.28 5.53
N GLU A 133 36.88 -9.99 5.82
CA GLU A 133 36.49 -9.42 7.11
C GLU A 133 34.97 -9.20 7.11
N MET A 134 34.31 -9.76 8.12
CA MET A 134 32.88 -9.70 8.31
C MET A 134 32.59 -9.08 9.68
N MET A 135 31.42 -8.48 9.82
CA MET A 135 30.91 -8.02 11.10
C MET A 135 29.61 -8.75 11.43
N GLU A 136 29.50 -9.23 12.66
CA GLU A 136 28.27 -9.74 13.25
C GLU A 136 27.67 -8.70 14.19
N LEU A 137 26.41 -8.36 13.97
CA LEU A 137 25.58 -7.53 14.84
C LEU A 137 24.56 -8.40 15.55
N GLN A 138 24.65 -8.49 16.88
CA GLN A 138 23.74 -9.26 17.71
C GLN A 138 22.75 -8.35 18.42
N PHE A 139 21.46 -8.50 18.10
CA PHE A 139 20.37 -7.76 18.69
C PHE A 139 19.66 -8.62 19.74
N HIS A 140 19.58 -8.12 20.97
CA HIS A 140 18.87 -8.78 22.06
C HIS A 140 17.45 -8.23 22.16
N THR A 141 16.47 -9.07 21.83
CA THR A 141 15.04 -8.79 22.02
C THR A 141 14.50 -9.56 23.22
N MET A 142 13.28 -9.25 23.66
CA MET A 142 12.62 -9.99 24.75
C MET A 142 12.30 -11.46 24.40
N ARG A 143 12.30 -11.81 23.10
CA ARG A 143 11.91 -13.14 22.61
C ARG A 143 13.10 -13.98 22.19
N GLU A 144 14.08 -13.36 21.56
CA GLU A 144 15.20 -14.06 20.92
C GLU A 144 16.40 -13.12 20.69
N VAL A 145 17.54 -13.74 20.37
CA VAL A 145 18.73 -13.03 19.86
C VAL A 145 18.73 -13.15 18.34
N VAL A 146 18.75 -12.02 17.65
CA VAL A 146 18.82 -11.96 16.19
C VAL A 146 20.23 -11.54 15.79
N SER A 147 20.90 -12.37 14.98
CA SER A 147 22.22 -12.06 14.43
C SER A 147 22.11 -11.64 12.96
N VAL A 148 22.75 -10.53 12.63
CA VAL A 148 22.88 -10.00 11.26
C VAL A 148 24.37 -9.95 10.91
N GLN A 149 24.75 -10.64 9.84
CA GLN A 149 26.13 -10.68 9.34
C GLN A 149 26.26 -9.89 8.05
N LEU A 150 27.21 -8.95 8.02
CA LEU A 150 27.49 -8.03 6.93
C LEU A 150 29.00 -8.00 6.64
N THR A 151 29.43 -7.38 5.54
CA THR A 151 30.86 -7.03 5.43
C THR A 151 31.23 -6.06 6.54
N LYS A 152 32.52 -5.96 6.87
CA LYS A 152 32.99 -5.04 7.90
C LYS A 152 32.54 -3.60 7.63
N GLU A 153 32.67 -3.13 6.40
CA GLU A 153 32.34 -1.76 6.00
C GLU A 153 30.83 -1.49 6.07
N GLU A 154 30.00 -2.42 5.59
CA GLU A 154 28.54 -2.34 5.69
C GLU A 154 28.07 -2.36 7.16
N GLY A 155 28.71 -3.17 8.00
CA GLY A 155 28.43 -3.26 9.44
C GLY A 155 28.84 -2.00 10.20
N GLU A 156 30.03 -1.46 9.93
CA GLU A 156 30.52 -0.19 10.48
C GLU A 156 29.56 0.95 10.14
N TRP A 157 29.14 1.04 8.87
CA TRP A 157 28.13 2.00 8.45
C TRP A 157 26.83 1.83 9.26
N LEU A 158 26.26 0.62 9.32
CA LEU A 158 24.99 0.39 10.00
C LEU A 158 25.03 0.75 11.49
N ILE A 159 26.13 0.45 12.19
CA ILE A 159 26.33 0.85 13.59
C ILE A 159 26.27 2.38 13.75
N THR A 160 26.84 3.13 12.80
CA THR A 160 26.79 4.59 12.86
C THR A 160 25.40 5.16 12.62
N GLN A 161 24.55 4.44 11.88
CA GLN A 161 23.22 4.90 11.49
C GLN A 161 22.13 4.55 12.51
N LEU A 162 22.22 3.41 13.19
CA LEU A 162 21.22 2.99 14.18
C LEU A 162 20.90 4.06 15.26
N PRO A 163 21.87 4.83 15.81
CA PRO A 163 21.56 5.92 16.71
C PRO A 163 20.75 7.04 16.05
N GLN A 164 21.00 7.34 14.76
CA GLN A 164 20.29 8.39 14.02
C GLN A 164 18.84 8.02 13.75
N TRP A 165 18.55 6.73 13.63
CA TRP A 165 17.18 6.23 13.43
C TRP A 165 16.47 5.98 14.75
N SER A 166 17.20 5.91 15.86
CA SER A 166 16.66 5.54 17.17
C SER A 166 15.72 6.60 17.74
N ILE A 167 14.50 6.21 18.09
CA ILE A 167 13.54 7.09 18.77
C ILE A 167 13.99 7.50 20.18
N TYR A 168 15.00 6.80 20.72
CA TYR A 168 15.55 7.08 22.05
C TYR A 168 16.68 8.10 22.01
N VAL A 169 17.25 8.36 20.82
CA VAL A 169 18.46 9.18 20.65
C VAL A 169 18.23 10.38 19.73
N SER A 170 17.46 10.20 18.65
CA SER A 170 17.21 11.23 17.65
C SER A 170 15.81 11.84 17.79
N GLU A 171 15.73 13.17 17.73
CA GLU A 171 14.47 13.91 17.68
C GLU A 171 13.91 14.03 16.25
N GLN A 172 14.74 13.75 15.23
CA GLN A 172 14.39 13.92 13.82
C GLN A 172 14.26 12.59 13.09
N LEU A 173 13.20 12.47 12.27
CA LEU A 173 12.95 11.29 11.46
C LEU A 173 13.75 11.32 10.15
N THR A 174 14.71 10.40 10.03
CA THR A 174 15.51 10.19 8.82
C THR A 174 14.65 9.65 7.68
N THR A 175 14.79 10.23 6.48
CA THR A 175 14.17 9.71 5.27
C THR A 175 15.01 8.60 4.65
N LEU A 176 14.38 7.71 3.89
CA LEU A 176 15.09 6.68 3.13
C LEU A 176 16.10 7.28 2.13
N GLN A 177 15.80 8.47 1.59
CA GLN A 177 16.75 9.23 0.78
C GLN A 177 18.02 9.61 1.56
N GLN A 178 17.88 10.12 2.79
CA GLN A 178 19.03 10.45 3.64
C GLN A 178 19.83 9.20 4.04
N VAL A 179 19.17 8.06 4.23
CA VAL A 179 19.85 6.77 4.46
C VAL A 179 20.67 6.35 3.25
N LYS A 180 20.12 6.50 2.03
CA LYS A 180 20.86 6.23 0.79
C LYS A 180 22.08 7.14 0.66
N GLU A 181 21.90 8.43 0.91
CA GLU A 181 22.99 9.42 0.87
C GLU A 181 24.09 9.11 1.89
N SER A 182 23.74 8.67 3.11
CA SER A 182 24.74 8.30 4.13
C SER A 182 25.52 7.04 3.75
N TYR A 183 24.87 6.09 3.07
CA TYR A 183 25.50 4.87 2.56
C TYR A 183 26.51 5.18 1.44
N GLU A 184 26.11 6.03 0.49
CA GLU A 184 26.97 6.48 -0.61
C GLU A 184 28.14 7.36 -0.09
N ALA A 185 27.90 8.19 0.93
CA ALA A 185 28.94 8.98 1.59
C ALA A 185 30.00 8.11 2.30
N PHE A 186 29.61 6.90 2.74
CA PHE A 186 30.53 5.89 3.30
C PHE A 186 31.32 5.13 2.20
N ARG A 187 31.19 5.56 0.93
CA ARG A 187 31.81 4.93 -0.25
C ARG A 187 31.33 3.50 -0.51
N LEU A 188 30.12 3.18 -0.06
CA LEU A 188 29.47 1.92 -0.38
C LEU A 188 28.63 2.09 -1.65
N HIS A 189 28.47 0.99 -2.40
CA HIS A 189 27.77 0.98 -3.69
C HIS A 189 26.54 0.06 -3.65
N ASP A 190 25.64 0.23 -4.63
CA ASP A 190 24.44 -0.59 -4.81
C ASP A 190 23.50 -0.60 -3.59
N PHE A 191 23.17 0.58 -3.06
CA PHE A 191 22.29 0.72 -1.88
C PHE A 191 20.97 -0.05 -2.02
N GLU A 192 20.29 0.03 -3.16
CA GLU A 192 19.00 -0.65 -3.38
C GLU A 192 19.16 -2.17 -3.30
N LEU A 193 20.23 -2.71 -3.90
CA LEU A 193 20.53 -4.12 -3.81
C LEU A 193 20.82 -4.51 -2.35
N PHE A 194 21.62 -3.72 -1.62
CA PHE A 194 21.97 -3.93 -0.22
C PHE A 194 20.76 -3.89 0.72
N TRP A 195 19.92 -2.85 0.59
CA TRP A 195 18.80 -2.56 1.47
C TRP A 195 17.71 -3.64 1.39
N ASP A 196 17.55 -4.24 0.20
CA ASP A 196 16.59 -5.33 -0.03
C ASP A 196 17.22 -6.73 0.18
N LYS A 197 18.52 -6.85 0.53
CA LYS A 197 19.12 -8.17 0.85
C LYS A 197 18.52 -8.75 2.13
N LYS A 198 18.62 -10.08 2.24
CA LYS A 198 18.18 -10.86 3.40
C LYS A 198 18.62 -10.27 4.76
N PRO A 199 19.89 -9.88 4.99
CA PRO A 199 20.30 -9.31 6.28
C PRO A 199 19.52 -8.04 6.64
N MET A 200 19.36 -7.11 5.69
CA MET A 200 18.63 -5.86 5.92
C MET A 200 17.13 -6.09 6.07
N SER A 201 16.55 -6.99 5.26
CA SER A 201 15.13 -7.38 5.39
C SER A 201 14.78 -7.95 6.77
N THR A 202 15.75 -8.53 7.50
CA THR A 202 15.52 -9.07 8.85
C THR A 202 15.49 -8.00 9.95
N LEU A 203 15.92 -6.77 9.66
CA LEU A 203 16.01 -5.72 10.68
C LEU A 203 14.65 -5.27 11.23
N HIS A 204 13.56 -5.51 10.50
CA HIS A 204 12.21 -5.28 11.05
C HIS A 204 11.92 -6.10 12.31
N ARG A 205 12.52 -7.29 12.44
CA ARG A 205 12.36 -8.16 13.62
C ARG A 205 13.02 -7.58 14.86
N VAL A 206 14.01 -6.72 14.69
CA VAL A 206 14.74 -6.05 15.78
C VAL A 206 14.30 -4.61 15.97
N GLY A 207 13.27 -4.15 15.23
CA GLY A 207 12.65 -2.85 15.42
C GLY A 207 13.10 -1.76 14.44
N VAL A 208 13.76 -2.09 13.33
CA VAL A 208 13.97 -1.11 12.23
C VAL A 208 12.75 -1.11 11.32
N LEU A 209 11.99 -0.02 11.33
CA LEU A 209 10.70 0.13 10.67
C LEU A 209 10.78 1.18 9.55
N ARG A 210 9.98 0.95 8.51
CA ARG A 210 9.74 1.90 7.41
C ARG A 210 8.30 2.41 7.49
N LEU A 211 8.14 3.73 7.58
CA LEU A 211 6.85 4.42 7.63
C LEU A 211 6.56 5.16 6.32
#